data_AF-A0A0C2CHB0-F1
#
_entry.id   AF-A0A0C2CHB0-F1
#
_cell.length_a   1.000
_cell.length_b   1.000
_cell.length_c   1.000
_cell.angle_alpha   90.00
_cell.angle_beta   90.00
_cell.angle_gamma   90.00
#
_symmetry.space_group_name_H-M   'P 1'
#
loop_
_entity.id
_entity.type
_entity.pdbx_description
1 polymer ?
#
loop_
_entity_poly.entity_id
_entity_poly.type
_entity_poly.pdbx_seq_one_letter_code
_entity_poly.pdbx_strand_id
1 'polypeptide(L)'
;MSSQVRGSRPNQERRNARERNRVHQVNHGFDLLRNRVPKAGINKKLSKADTLREAVRYIQYLKSLLLSDGGMNQAGSGQPATYDLLLLTPFFNI
;
A
#
# COMPACT_ATOMS: atom_id res chain seq x y z
N MET A 1 21.86 41.89 10.83
CA MET A 1 21.83 40.89 9.74
C MET A 1 20.38 40.56 9.42
N SER A 2 19.79 41.21 8.42
CA SER A 2 18.37 41.04 8.09
C SER A 2 18.21 39.94 7.03
N SER A 3 17.69 38.79 7.44
CA SER A 3 17.35 37.68 6.55
C SER A 3 16.10 38.05 5.73
N GLN A 4 16.33 38.38 4.46
CA GLN A 4 15.26 38.64 3.51
C GLN A 4 14.48 37.35 3.22
N VAL A 5 13.30 37.23 3.85
CA VAL A 5 12.33 36.16 3.57
C VAL A 5 11.81 36.37 2.15
N ARG A 6 12.40 35.67 1.17
CA ARG A 6 11.86 35.63 -0.19
C ARG A 6 10.53 34.88 -0.16
N GLY A 7 9.42 35.62 -0.24
CA GLY A 7 8.09 35.05 -0.48
C GLY A 7 8.11 34.15 -1.71
N SER A 8 7.40 33.01 -1.64
CA SER A 8 7.29 32.09 -2.76
C SER A 8 6.61 32.81 -3.93
N ARG A 9 7.12 32.64 -5.15
CA ARG A 9 6.54 33.29 -6.33
C ARG A 9 5.11 32.74 -6.57
N PRO A 10 4.12 33.56 -6.96
CA PRO A 10 2.72 33.11 -7.10
C PRO A 10 2.53 31.92 -8.05
N ASN A 11 3.36 31.79 -9.09
CA ASN A 11 3.36 30.61 -9.97
C ASN A 11 3.86 29.34 -9.25
N GLN A 12 4.84 29.47 -8.36
CA GLN A 12 5.33 28.36 -7.53
C GLN A 12 4.27 27.92 -6.52
N GLU A 13 3.54 28.86 -5.92
CA GLU A 13 2.43 28.57 -5.01
C GLU A 13 1.30 27.81 -5.73
N ARG A 14 0.92 28.25 -6.94
CA ARG A 14 -0.08 27.57 -7.77
C ARG A 14 0.37 26.17 -8.18
N ARG A 15 1.65 25.95 -8.46
CA ARG A 15 2.22 24.62 -8.74
C ARG A 15 2.19 23.73 -7.49
N ASN A 16 2.58 24.26 -6.33
CA ASN A 16 2.57 23.52 -5.07
C ASN A 16 1.15 23.14 -4.63
N ALA A 17 0.17 24.03 -4.82
CA ALA A 17 -1.23 23.73 -4.56
C ALA A 17 -1.73 22.55 -5.41
N ARG A 18 -1.36 22.52 -6.69
CA ARG A 18 -1.71 21.39 -7.58
C ARG A 18 -1.07 20.08 -7.14
N GLU A 19 0.21 20.10 -6.77
CA GLU A 19 0.88 18.87 -6.30
C GLU A 19 0.29 18.36 -4.98
N ARG A 20 -0.04 19.27 -4.05
CA ARG A 20 -0.78 18.90 -2.83
C ARG A 20 -2.09 18.19 -3.18
N ASN A 21 -2.90 18.76 -4.07
CA ASN A 21 -4.18 18.15 -4.48
C ASN A 21 -3.98 16.78 -5.14
N ARG A 22 -2.95 16.60 -5.96
CA ARG A 22 -2.62 15.31 -6.58
C ARG A 22 -2.24 14.28 -5.51
N VAL A 23 -1.38 14.65 -4.56
CA VAL A 23 -0.95 13.77 -3.46
C VAL A 23 -2.10 13.44 -2.53
N HIS A 24 -3.00 14.39 -2.24
CA HIS A 24 -4.21 14.16 -1.45
C HIS A 24 -5.10 13.10 -2.09
N GLN A 25 -5.32 13.15 -3.41
CA GLN A 25 -6.09 12.13 -4.14
C GLN A 25 -5.45 10.74 -4.05
N VAL A 26 -4.13 10.64 -4.21
CA VAL A 26 -3.41 9.37 -4.08
C VAL A 26 -3.53 8.81 -2.66
N ASN A 27 -3.35 9.65 -1.64
CA ASN A 27 -3.44 9.22 -0.25
C ASN A 27 -4.86 8.77 0.11
N HIS A 28 -5.89 9.45 -0.41
CA HIS A 28 -7.28 9.03 -0.27
C HIS A 28 -7.50 7.63 -0.89
N GLY A 29 -6.95 7.37 -2.08
CA GLY A 29 -6.98 6.03 -2.68
C GLY A 29 -6.34 4.95 -1.80
N PHE A 30 -5.21 5.25 -1.14
CA PHE A 30 -4.58 4.33 -0.18
C PHE A 30 -5.48 4.05 1.03
N ASP A 31 -6.19 5.06 1.56
CA ASP A 31 -7.11 4.87 2.68
C ASP A 31 -8.31 4.00 2.30
N LEU A 32 -8.86 4.19 1.09
CA LEU A 32 -9.90 3.31 0.56
C LEU A 32 -9.40 1.87 0.40
N LEU A 33 -8.20 1.68 -0.16
CA LEU A 33 -7.60 0.35 -0.32
C LEU A 33 -7.42 -0.33 1.05
N ARG A 34 -6.88 0.39 2.05
CA ARG A 34 -6.73 -0.13 3.42
C ARG A 34 -8.05 -0.66 3.98
N ASN A 35 -9.18 -0.02 3.69
CA ASN A 35 -10.47 -0.45 4.21
C ASN A 35 -11.02 -1.72 3.54
N ARG A 36 -10.48 -2.11 2.38
CA ARG A 36 -10.87 -3.33 1.65
C ARG A 36 -9.96 -4.52 1.89
N VAL A 37 -8.81 -4.29 2.50
CA VAL A 37 -7.78 -5.29 2.72
C VAL A 37 -7.90 -5.84 4.14
N PRO A 38 -7.83 -7.18 4.34
CA PRO A 38 -7.87 -7.78 5.66
C PRO A 38 -6.68 -7.32 6.52
N LYS A 39 -6.93 -7.07 7.82
CA LYS A 39 -5.90 -6.60 8.76
C LYS A 39 -5.91 -7.48 10.00
N ALA A 40 -4.73 -7.76 10.53
CA ALA A 40 -4.55 -8.56 11.75
C ALA A 40 -5.08 -7.89 13.06
N GLY A 41 -5.67 -6.69 12.98
CA GLY A 41 -6.25 -6.00 14.14
C GLY A 41 -7.13 -4.81 13.74
N ILE A 42 -8.21 -4.59 14.50
CA ILE A 42 -9.30 -3.65 14.21
C ILE A 42 -8.82 -2.20 14.01
N ASN A 43 -7.70 -1.81 14.64
CA ASN A 43 -7.19 -0.44 14.61
C ASN A 43 -5.78 -0.28 14.02
N LYS A 44 -5.18 -1.33 13.41
CA LYS A 44 -3.82 -1.22 12.86
C LYS A 44 -3.84 -0.52 11.50
N LYS A 45 -3.24 0.67 11.40
CA LYS A 45 -3.03 1.35 10.11
C LYS A 45 -1.83 0.74 9.38
N LEU A 46 -2.08 0.06 8.27
CA LEU A 46 -1.03 -0.50 7.42
C LEU A 46 -0.21 0.61 6.73
N SER A 47 1.11 0.40 6.62
CA SER A 47 1.97 1.25 5.79
C SER A 47 1.54 1.20 4.32
N LYS A 48 2.00 2.14 3.47
CA LYS A 48 1.68 2.09 2.03
C LYS A 48 2.17 0.79 1.39
N ALA A 49 3.40 0.38 1.70
CA ALA A 49 3.98 -0.85 1.18
C ALA A 49 3.22 -2.09 1.66
N ASP A 50 2.88 -2.16 2.95
CA ASP A 50 2.13 -3.31 3.48
C ASP A 50 0.71 -3.36 2.93
N THR A 51 0.06 -2.21 2.74
CA THR A 51 -1.26 -2.12 2.11
C THR A 51 -1.24 -2.75 0.71
N LEU A 52 -0.20 -2.46 -0.10
CA LEU A 52 -0.06 -3.05 -1.43
C LEU A 52 0.22 -4.56 -1.36
N ARG A 53 1.12 -5.00 -0.47
CA ARG A 53 1.44 -6.43 -0.29
C ARG A 53 0.20 -7.24 0.13
N GLU A 54 -0.55 -6.73 1.10
CA GLU A 54 -1.77 -7.37 1.59
C GLU A 54 -2.88 -7.36 0.54
N ALA A 55 -3.01 -6.29 -0.27
CA ALA A 55 -3.97 -6.25 -1.37
C ALA A 55 -3.70 -7.33 -2.43
N VAL A 56 -2.44 -7.50 -2.84
CA VAL A 56 -2.04 -8.55 -3.79
C VAL A 56 -2.35 -9.93 -3.22
N ARG A 57 -1.96 -10.21 -1.98
CA ARG A 57 -2.27 -11.47 -1.29
C ARG A 57 -3.77 -11.73 -1.21
N TYR A 58 -4.56 -10.71 -0.89
CA TYR A 58 -6.00 -10.86 -0.73
C TYR A 58 -6.69 -11.16 -2.08
N ILE A 59 -6.29 -10.49 -3.17
CA ILE A 59 -6.80 -10.81 -4.50
C ILE A 59 -6.49 -12.26 -4.88
N GLN A 60 -5.28 -12.74 -4.62
CA GLN A 60 -4.88 -14.13 -4.89
C GLN A 60 -5.69 -15.13 -4.07
N TYR A 61 -5.90 -14.84 -2.78
CA TYR A 61 -6.74 -15.65 -1.90
C TYR A 61 -8.19 -15.73 -2.38
N LEU A 62 -8.79 -14.59 -2.76
CA LEU A 62 -10.15 -14.59 -3.30
C LEU A 62 -10.24 -15.39 -4.61
N LYS A 63 -9.21 -15.31 -5.47
CA LYS A 63 -9.13 -16.14 -6.68
C LYS A 63 -9.03 -17.62 -6.35
N SER A 64 -8.22 -18.02 -5.38
CA SER A 64 -8.10 -19.43 -4.99
C SER A 64 -9.40 -19.97 -4.41
N LEU A 65 -10.13 -19.16 -3.62
CA LEU A 65 -11.44 -19.55 -3.10
C LEU A 65 -12.43 -19.86 -4.22
N LEU A 66 -12.54 -18.97 -5.22
CA LEU A 66 -13.42 -19.15 -6.37
C LEU A 66 -13.06 -20.37 -7.23
N LEU A 67 -11.78 -20.73 -7.29
CA LEU A 67 -11.30 -21.92 -8.01
C LEU A 67 -11.50 -23.20 -7.18
N SER A 68 -11.37 -23.12 -5.85
CA SER A 68 -11.57 -24.24 -4.94
C SER A 68 -13.03 -24.60 -4.69
N ASP A 69 -13.97 -23.70 -4.97
CA ASP A 69 -15.41 -24.03 -4.97
C ASP A 69 -15.79 -24.97 -6.14
N GLY A 70 -14.85 -25.23 -7.07
CA GLY A 70 -14.90 -26.34 -8.03
C GLY A 70 -14.20 -27.63 -7.56
N GLY A 71 -13.64 -27.67 -6.35
CA GLY A 71 -12.91 -28.82 -5.82
C GLY A 71 -12.42 -28.58 -4.38
N MET A 72 -13.22 -29.06 -3.41
CA MET A 72 -12.86 -29.14 -2.00
C MET A 72 -11.43 -29.67 -1.82
N ASN A 73 -10.53 -28.89 -1.21
CA ASN A 73 -9.42 -29.44 -0.42
C ASN A 73 -8.89 -28.39 0.57
N GLN A 74 -8.71 -28.88 1.79
CA GLN A 74 -8.47 -28.17 3.03
C GLN A 74 -7.10 -27.47 3.11
N ALA A 75 -7.00 -26.39 3.89
CA ALA A 75 -6.36 -26.45 5.21
C ALA A 75 -6.33 -25.06 5.86
N GLY A 76 -6.73 -25.01 7.13
CA GLY A 76 -6.39 -23.90 8.02
C GLY A 76 -4.88 -23.69 8.09
N SER A 77 -4.50 -22.49 8.52
CA SER A 77 -3.15 -21.90 8.52
C SER A 77 -2.69 -21.36 7.16
N GLY A 78 -3.12 -20.13 6.84
CA GLY A 78 -2.52 -19.34 5.77
C GLY A 78 -1.12 -18.84 6.14
N GLN A 79 -0.18 -19.74 6.43
CA GLN A 79 1.19 -19.55 5.96
C GLN A 79 1.24 -20.16 4.56
N PRO A 80 1.20 -19.36 3.48
CA PRO A 80 1.68 -19.87 2.21
C PRO A 80 3.16 -20.18 2.39
N ALA A 81 3.51 -21.42 2.07
CA ALA A 81 4.87 -21.87 1.86
C ALA A 81 5.71 -20.74 1.24
N THR A 82 6.94 -20.64 1.72
CA THR A 82 8.03 -19.88 1.09
C THR A 82 8.01 -20.08 -0.42
N TYR A 83 7.28 -19.23 -1.14
CA TYR A 83 7.30 -19.19 -2.58
C TYR A 83 8.46 -18.27 -2.96
N ASP A 84 9.62 -18.91 -2.92
CA ASP A 84 10.88 -18.55 -3.56
C ASP A 84 11.36 -17.10 -3.40
N LEU A 85 12.12 -16.88 -2.32
CA LEU A 85 12.90 -15.68 -2.00
C LEU A 85 14.11 -15.47 -2.94
N LEU A 86 14.21 -16.17 -4.07
CA LEU A 86 15.37 -16.01 -4.96
C LEU A 86 15.42 -14.70 -5.76
N LEU A 87 14.43 -13.80 -5.67
CA LEU A 87 14.50 -12.49 -6.34
C LEU A 87 13.97 -11.27 -5.54
N LEU A 88 14.15 -11.21 -4.21
CA LEU A 88 14.21 -9.97 -3.40
C LEU A 88 14.24 -10.41 -1.92
N THR A 89 15.34 -10.39 -1.19
CA THR A 89 16.05 -9.21 -0.65
C THR A 89 17.46 -9.64 -0.20
N PRO A 90 18.52 -8.82 -0.38
CA PRO A 90 18.79 -7.77 0.60
C PRO A 90 19.30 -6.49 -0.05
N PHE A 91 18.44 -5.48 -0.17
CA PHE A 91 18.88 -4.09 -0.33
C PHE A 91 18.58 -3.29 0.94
N PHE A 92 18.98 -3.86 2.08
CA PHE A 92 19.47 -3.06 3.21
C PHE A 92 20.99 -3.16 3.18
N ASN A 93 21.64 -2.36 2.34
CA ASN A 93 23.01 -1.89 2.55
C ASN A 93 23.22 -0.59 1.75
N ILE A 94 23.07 0.53 2.47
CA ILE A 94 23.49 1.94 2.28
C ILE A 94 22.45 2.83 2.97
#